data_AF-A0A6I2LCI2-F1
#
_entry.id   AF-A0A6I2LCI2-F1
#
_cell.length_a   1.000
_cell.length_b   1.000
_cell.length_c   1.000
_cell.angle_alpha   90.00
_cell.angle_beta   90.00
_cell.angle_gamma   90.00
#
_symmetry.space_group_name_H-M   'P 1'
#
loop_
_entity.id
_entity.type
_entity.pdbx_description
1 polymer ?
#
loop_
_entity_poly.entity_id
_entity_poly.type
_entity_poly.pdbx_seq_one_letter_code
_entity_poly.pdbx_strand_id
1 'polypeptide(L)'
;MIYISKRGWQHILKHHTGTQMQGSRKKSTFNANEDLVQLINLASQHPPLGKIRNHLVRVFDAGHPVGINRRTGQPTTLVTVLTRLNGELVTMFPGTP
;
A
#
# COMPACT_ATOMS: atom_id res chain seq x y z
N MET A 1 -10.95 -11.86 0.33
CA MET A 1 -11.04 -10.90 1.45
C MET A 1 -9.64 -10.62 1.99
N ILE A 2 -9.31 -9.38 2.32
CA ILE A 2 -8.05 -9.00 3.00
C ILE A 2 -8.38 -8.73 4.46
N TYR A 3 -7.62 -9.33 5.38
CA TYR A 3 -7.76 -9.10 6.81
C TYR A 3 -6.80 -8.00 7.26
N ILE A 4 -7.35 -6.87 7.70
CA ILE A 4 -6.57 -5.72 8.18
C ILE A 4 -6.06 -6.02 9.60
N SER A 5 -4.85 -6.57 9.70
CA SER A 5 -4.24 -6.81 11.01
C SER A 5 -3.76 -5.50 11.64
N LYS A 6 -3.81 -5.43 12.98
CA LYS A 6 -3.27 -4.30 13.75
C LYS A 6 -1.83 -3.97 13.35
N ARG A 7 -1.00 -4.99 13.15
CA ARG A 7 0.40 -4.85 12.74
C ARG A 7 0.53 -4.26 11.32
N GLY A 8 -0.21 -4.78 10.35
CA GLY A 8 -0.19 -4.27 8.98
C GLY A 8 -0.69 -2.83 8.90
N TRP A 9 -1.77 -2.53 9.62
CA TRP A 9 -2.32 -1.18 9.71
C TRP A 9 -1.33 -0.17 10.31
N GLN A 10 -0.75 -0.49 11.47
CA GLN A 10 0.27 0.36 12.10
C GLN A 10 1.50 0.54 11.21
N HIS A 11 1.90 -0.48 10.45
CA HIS A 11 3.00 -0.35 9.50
C HIS A 11 2.70 0.70 8.43
N ILE A 12 1.51 0.66 7.83
CA ILE A 12 1.09 1.61 6.79
C ILE A 12 1.07 3.02 7.35
N LEU A 13 0.42 3.24 8.50
CA LEU A 13 0.36 4.56 9.13
C LEU A 13 1.75 5.10 9.51
N LYS A 14 2.65 4.25 10.00
CA LYS A 14 3.99 4.71 10.41
C LYS A 14 4.90 5.07 9.24
N HIS A 15 4.70 4.46 8.07
CA HIS A 15 5.71 4.46 7.01
C HIS A 15 5.23 5.00 5.67
N HIS A 16 3.93 5.03 5.46
CA HIS A 16 3.32 5.35 4.18
C HIS A 16 2.24 6.43 4.29
N THR A 17 2.08 7.07 5.45
CA THR A 17 1.25 8.28 5.62
C THR A 17 2.09 9.43 6.21
N GLY A 18 1.54 10.66 6.20
CA GLY A 18 2.23 11.93 6.46
C GLY A 18 2.96 12.11 7.80
N THR A 19 2.99 11.12 8.69
CA THR A 19 3.81 11.07 9.92
C THR A 19 5.16 10.39 9.68
N GLN A 20 5.81 10.76 8.57
CA GLN A 20 7.17 10.34 8.30
C GLN A 20 8.13 10.93 9.36
N MET A 21 8.50 10.12 10.38
CA MET A 21 9.67 10.40 11.21
C MET A 21 10.88 10.64 10.28
N GLN A 22 11.78 11.55 10.64
CA GLN A 22 12.82 12.15 9.78
C GLN A 22 13.69 11.17 8.93
N GLY A 23 13.63 9.85 9.14
CA GLY A 23 14.26 8.82 8.30
C GLY A 23 13.42 8.24 7.14
N SER A 24 12.17 8.69 6.94
CA SER A 24 11.22 8.03 6.00
C SER A 24 11.23 8.58 4.57
N ARG A 25 12.07 9.59 4.25
CA ARG A 25 12.22 10.19 2.90
C ARG A 25 12.53 9.20 1.75
N LYS A 26 12.71 7.91 2.06
CA LYS A 26 12.96 6.80 1.13
C LYS A 26 11.75 5.86 0.94
N LYS A 27 10.54 6.27 1.33
CA LYS A 27 9.31 5.47 1.24
C LYS A 27 8.23 6.17 0.43
N SER A 28 7.42 5.41 -0.30
CA SER A 28 6.24 5.96 -0.98
C SER A 28 5.22 6.40 0.06
N THR A 29 4.49 7.48 -0.20
CA THR A 29 3.62 8.13 0.80
C THR A 29 2.28 8.45 0.20
N PHE A 30 1.20 7.99 0.83
CA PHE A 30 -0.17 8.35 0.48
C PHE A 30 -0.44 9.83 0.76
N ASN A 31 -1.37 10.42 0.01
CA ASN A 31 -1.88 11.75 0.34
C ASN A 31 -2.57 11.72 1.72
N ALA A 32 -2.61 12.87 2.39
CA ALA A 32 -3.12 12.97 3.76
C ALA A 32 -4.60 12.54 3.91
N ASN A 33 -5.39 12.69 2.85
CA ASN A 33 -6.84 12.48 2.86
C ASN A 33 -7.27 11.15 2.22
N GLU A 34 -6.34 10.23 1.94
CA GLU A 34 -6.73 8.96 1.31
C GLU A 34 -7.48 8.03 2.25
N ASP A 35 -8.57 7.44 1.75
CA ASP A 35 -9.26 6.34 2.41
C ASP A 35 -8.51 5.02 2.16
N LEU A 36 -7.55 4.75 3.05
CA LEU A 36 -6.74 3.54 2.98
C LEU A 36 -7.57 2.25 3.14
N VAL A 37 -8.69 2.29 3.85
CA VAL A 37 -9.55 1.11 4.04
C VAL A 37 -10.28 0.80 2.73
N GLN A 38 -10.78 1.83 2.06
CA GLN A 38 -11.38 1.68 0.73
C GLN A 38 -10.36 1.12 -0.29
N LEU A 39 -9.12 1.61 -0.30
CA LEU A 39 -8.07 1.09 -1.18
C LEU A 39 -7.76 -0.39 -0.90
N ILE A 40 -7.74 -0.82 0.36
CA ILE A 40 -7.57 -2.23 0.73
C ILE A 40 -8.78 -3.07 0.26
N ASN A 41 -10.00 -2.54 0.39
CA ASN A 41 -11.20 -3.22 -0.07
C ASN A 41 -11.21 -3.38 -1.59
N LEU A 42 -10.82 -2.35 -2.34
CA LEU A 42 -10.64 -2.41 -3.79
C LEU A 42 -9.58 -3.45 -4.16
N ALA A 43 -8.43 -3.47 -3.48
CA ALA A 43 -7.40 -4.47 -3.71
C ALA A 43 -7.93 -5.90 -3.57
N SER A 44 -8.88 -6.15 -2.67
CA SER A 44 -9.46 -7.48 -2.47
C SER A 44 -10.27 -8.00 -3.67
N GLN A 45 -10.66 -7.11 -4.60
CA GLN A 45 -11.37 -7.43 -5.83
C GLN A 45 -10.42 -7.80 -6.98
N HIS A 46 -9.12 -7.54 -6.83
CA HIS A 46 -8.10 -7.89 -7.82
C HIS A 46 -7.40 -9.21 -7.46
N PRO A 47 -7.14 -10.09 -8.45
CA PRO A 47 -6.32 -11.27 -8.22
C PRO A 47 -4.87 -10.87 -7.91
N PRO A 48 -4.14 -11.65 -7.09
CA PRO A 48 -2.71 -11.47 -6.93
C PRO A 48 -1.98 -11.58 -8.26
N LEU A 49 -1.09 -10.62 -8.55
CA LEU A 49 -0.22 -10.67 -9.72
C LEU A 49 0.95 -11.66 -9.53
N GLY A 50 1.26 -12.02 -8.28
CA GLY A 50 2.33 -12.95 -7.97
C GLY A 50 2.67 -12.99 -6.49
N LYS A 51 3.87 -13.48 -6.18
CA LYS A 51 4.41 -13.54 -4.83
C LYS A 51 5.78 -12.86 -4.73
N ILE A 52 6.00 -12.09 -3.66
CA ILE A 52 7.32 -11.58 -3.26
C ILE A 52 7.60 -12.03 -1.84
N ARG A 53 8.71 -12.76 -1.64
CA ARG A 53 9.14 -13.25 -0.31
C ARG A 53 7.98 -13.90 0.48
N ASN A 54 7.20 -14.74 -0.20
CA ASN A 54 6.03 -15.45 0.32
C ASN A 54 4.78 -14.60 0.66
N HIS A 55 4.71 -13.35 0.21
CA HIS A 55 3.51 -12.52 0.27
C HIS A 55 2.84 -12.43 -1.09
N LEU A 56 1.51 -12.51 -1.13
CA LEU A 56 0.71 -12.22 -2.32
C LEU A 56 0.77 -10.73 -2.62
N VAL A 57 1.05 -10.37 -3.86
CA VAL A 57 1.16 -8.98 -4.31
C VAL A 57 -0.03 -8.66 -5.21
N ARG A 58 -0.71 -7.57 -4.90
CA ARG A 58 -1.74 -6.98 -5.74
C ARG A 58 -1.29 -5.58 -6.12
N VAL A 59 -1.36 -5.25 -7.40
CA VAL A 59 -1.13 -3.90 -7.90
C VAL A 59 -2.34 -3.54 -8.73
N PHE A 60 -2.91 -2.37 -8.45
CA PHE A 60 -4.06 -1.85 -9.19
C PHE A 60 -3.95 -0.34 -9.33
N ASP A 61 -4.64 0.20 -10.33
CA ASP A 61 -4.81 1.64 -10.52
C ASP A 61 -6.05 2.11 -9.75
N ALA A 62 -5.89 3.08 -8.86
CA ALA A 62 -6.99 3.65 -8.08
C ALA A 62 -7.82 4.68 -8.89
N GLY A 63 -7.39 5.03 -10.10
CA GLY A 63 -8.09 5.98 -10.98
C GLY A 63 -7.91 7.45 -10.61
N HIS A 64 -7.15 7.76 -9.56
CA HIS A 64 -6.80 9.11 -9.12
C HIS A 64 -5.40 9.10 -8.47
N PRO A 65 -4.71 10.26 -8.39
CA PRO A 65 -3.43 10.34 -7.71
C PRO A 65 -3.58 10.02 -6.21
N VAL A 66 -2.99 8.91 -5.76
CA VAL A 66 -3.10 8.43 -4.36
C VAL A 66 -1.93 8.85 -3.48
N GLY A 67 -0.84 9.31 -4.08
CA GLY A 67 0.36 9.66 -3.34
C GLY A 67 1.60 9.75 -4.21
N ILE A 68 2.76 9.81 -3.56
CA ILE A 68 4.07 9.88 -4.20
C ILE A 68 4.74 8.52 -4.23
N ASN A 69 5.18 8.09 -5.41
CA ASN A 69 6.04 6.92 -5.56
C ASN A 69 7.48 7.30 -5.24
N ARG A 70 8.10 6.65 -4.25
CA ARG A 70 9.50 6.94 -3.88
C ARG A 70 10.51 6.76 -5.00
N ARG A 71 10.25 5.85 -5.95
CA ARG A 71 11.21 5.48 -6.99
C ARG A 71 11.35 6.60 -8.01
N THR A 72 10.25 7.26 -8.32
CA THR A 72 10.19 8.34 -9.31
C THR A 72 10.19 9.73 -8.67
N GLY A 73 9.80 9.83 -7.40
CA GLY A 73 9.51 11.11 -6.74
C GLY A 73 8.26 11.80 -7.28
N GLN A 74 7.47 11.10 -8.11
CA GLN A 74 6.31 11.65 -8.80
C GLN A 74 5.00 11.14 -8.20
N PRO A 75 3.90 11.90 -8.36
CA PRO A 75 2.55 11.41 -8.11
C PRO A 75 2.28 10.12 -8.87
N THR A 76 1.50 9.23 -8.26
CA THR A 76 1.10 7.96 -8.88
C THR A 76 -0.34 7.63 -8.51
N THR A 77 -1.01 6.92 -9.42
CA THR A 77 -2.35 6.35 -9.21
C THR A 77 -2.28 4.87 -8.80
N LEU A 78 -1.11 4.26 -8.91
CA LEU A 78 -0.92 2.84 -8.63
C LEU A 78 -0.83 2.61 -7.12
N VAL A 79 -1.44 1.52 -6.66
CA VAL A 79 -1.37 1.05 -5.28
C VAL A 79 -0.87 -0.39 -5.28
N THR A 80 0.13 -0.65 -4.44
CA THR A 80 0.61 -2.00 -4.15
C THR A 80 0.13 -2.44 -2.78
N VAL A 81 -0.50 -3.61 -2.69
CA VAL A 81 -0.91 -4.26 -1.44
C VAL A 81 -0.24 -5.62 -1.31
N LEU A 82 0.38 -5.87 -0.16
CA LEU A 82 1.00 -7.15 0.18
C LEU A 82 0.20 -7.83 1.29
N THR A 83 -0.20 -9.07 1.05
CA THR A 83 -0.84 -9.92 2.06
C THR A 83 -0.09 -11.23 2.25
N ARG A 84 -0.19 -11.83 3.44
CA ARG A 84 0.17 -13.25 3.62
C ARG A 84 -0.77 -14.16 2.84
N LEU A 85 -0.41 -15.44 2.75
CA LEU A 85 -1.23 -16.46 2.10
C LEU A 85 -2.61 -16.64 2.76
N ASN A 86 -2.70 -16.39 4.07
CA ASN A 86 -3.95 -16.41 4.83
C ASN A 86 -4.80 -15.12 4.66
N GLY A 87 -4.39 -14.18 3.81
CA GLY A 87 -5.10 -12.92 3.57
C GLY A 87 -4.78 -11.79 4.55
N GLU A 88 -3.89 -12.01 5.53
CA GLU A 88 -3.48 -10.97 6.47
C GLU A 88 -2.68 -9.86 5.78
N LEU A 89 -3.06 -8.61 6.00
CA LEU A 89 -2.37 -7.42 5.49
C LEU A 89 -0.97 -7.31 6.10
N VAL A 90 0.04 -7.19 5.23
CA VAL A 90 1.43 -6.96 5.63
C VAL A 90 1.79 -5.50 5.48
N THR A 91 1.51 -4.92 4.30
CA THR A 91 1.73 -3.50 4.01
C THR A 91 0.94 -3.09 2.77
N MET A 92 0.84 -1.78 2.56
CA MET A 92 0.28 -1.14 1.38
C MET A 92 1.01 0.18 1.15
N PHE A 93 1.28 0.54 -0.11
CA PHE A 93 1.96 1.78 -0.47
C PHE A 93 1.67 2.24 -1.90
N PRO A 94 1.83 3.55 -2.23
CA PRO A 94 1.72 4.04 -3.59
C PRO A 94 2.88 3.57 -4.49
N GLY A 95 2.55 3.24 -5.72
CA GLY A 95 3.49 2.82 -6.76
C GLY A 95 3.62 1.31 -6.86
N THR A 96 4.71 0.87 -7.48
CA THR A 96 5.04 -0.54 -7.73
C THR A 96 6.03 -1.08 -6.68
N PRO A 97 6.09 -2.42 -6.47
CA PRO A 97 7.03 -3.06 -5.55
C PRO A 97 8.50 -2.63 -5.68
#